data_AF-A0A316N3F1-F1
#
_entry.id   AF-A0A316N3F1-F1
#
_cell.length_a   1.000
_cell.length_b   1.000
_cell.length_c   1.000
_cell.angle_alpha   90.00
_cell.angle_beta   90.00
_cell.angle_gamma   90.00
#
_symmetry.space_group_name_H-M   'P 1'
#
loop_
_entity.id
_entity.type
_entity.pdbx_description
1 polymer ?
#
loop_
_entity_poly.entity_id
_entity_poly.type
_entity_poly.pdbx_seq_one_letter_code
_entity_poly.pdbx_strand_id
1 'polypeptide(L)'
;MEFSQDFLDRLIHTKNPDGGHERLMRDGEGNVLKRVHPNAYDSCRDDGEETAYVYDLCGNRLKKLDKSGTEEYHYNRKNQLICRLSEKR
;
A
#
# COMPACT_ATOMS: atom_id res chain seq x y z
N MET A 1 -4.74 7.49 20.06
CA MET A 1 -4.19 6.81 18.87
C MET A 1 -3.18 5.80 19.36
N GLU A 2 -3.19 4.60 18.78
CA GLU A 2 -2.19 3.57 19.05
C GLU A 2 -1.40 3.29 17.77
N PHE A 3 -0.11 2.98 17.92
CA PHE A 3 0.78 2.68 16.79
C PHE A 3 1.45 1.32 17.02
N SER A 4 1.64 0.56 15.96
CA SER A 4 2.46 -0.66 15.98
C SER A 4 3.51 -0.59 14.89
N GLN A 5 4.71 -1.05 15.23
CA GLN A 5 5.88 -1.05 14.36
C GLN A 5 6.35 -2.49 14.11
N ASP A 6 7.10 -2.69 13.04
CA ASP A 6 7.85 -3.93 12.82
C ASP A 6 9.20 -3.93 13.57
N PHE A 7 9.98 -4.99 13.40
CA PHE A 7 11.30 -5.15 14.04
C PHE A 7 12.36 -4.14 13.59
N LEU A 8 12.07 -3.35 12.56
CA LEU A 8 12.92 -2.27 12.04
C LEU A 8 12.37 -0.88 12.42
N ASP A 9 11.49 -0.82 13.43
CA ASP A 9 10.84 0.41 13.90
C ASP A 9 9.98 1.12 12.83
N ARG A 10 9.57 0.41 11.78
CA ARG A 10 8.74 0.98 10.70
C ARG A 10 7.27 0.81 11.07
N LEU A 11 6.48 1.87 10.90
CA LEU A 11 5.03 1.85 11.17
C LEU A 11 4.30 0.84 10.26
N ILE A 12 3.53 -0.05 10.90
CA ILE A 12 2.72 -1.09 10.24
C ILE A 12 1.24 -1.06 10.63
N HIS A 13 0.87 -0.35 11.70
CA HIS A 13 -0.52 -0.25 12.14
C HIS A 13 -0.75 1.08 12.87
N THR A 14 -1.81 1.78 12.49
CA THR A 14 -2.32 2.95 13.21
C THR A 14 -3.76 2.69 13.60
N LYS A 15 -4.08 2.82 14.89
CA LYS A 15 -5.45 2.74 15.40
C LYS A 15 -5.92 4.11 15.84
N ASN A 16 -6.97 4.60 15.19
CA ASN A 16 -7.54 5.90 15.49
C ASN A 16 -8.60 5.78 16.60
N PRO A 17 -8.82 6.86 17.39
CA PRO A 17 -9.80 6.84 18.49
C PRO A 17 -11.25 6.69 18.00
N ASP A 18 -11.52 7.09 16.76
CA ASP A 18 -12.81 6.93 16.08
C ASP A 18 -13.09 5.49 15.62
N GLY A 19 -12.15 4.56 15.83
CA GLY A 19 -12.28 3.17 15.41
C GLY A 19 -11.82 2.90 13.98
N GLY A 20 -11.31 3.90 13.25
CA GLY A 20 -10.60 3.67 11.99
C GLY A 20 -9.21 3.06 12.22
N HIS A 21 -8.80 2.11 11.39
CA HIS A 21 -7.47 1.49 11.47
C HIS A 21 -6.78 1.50 10.11
N GLU A 22 -5.55 1.99 10.05
CA GLU A 22 -4.68 1.83 8.90
C GLU A 22 -3.70 0.71 9.15
N ARG A 23 -3.56 -0.22 8.19
CA ARG A 23 -2.59 -1.30 8.26
C ARG A 23 -1.70 -1.28 7.04
N LEU A 24 -0.39 -1.45 7.26
CA LEU A 24 0.63 -1.48 6.20
C LEU A 24 1.37 -2.80 6.26
N MET A 25 1.43 -3.50 5.13
CA MET A 25 2.31 -4.64 4.93
C MET A 25 3.48 -4.17 4.08
N ARG A 26 4.70 -4.49 4.52
CA ARG A 26 5.94 -4.06 3.87
C ARG A 26 6.81 -5.24 3.51
N ASP A 27 7.62 -5.09 2.46
CA ASP A 27 8.69 -6.03 2.16
C ASP A 27 9.92 -5.79 3.07
N GLY A 28 10.99 -6.57 2.85
CA GLY A 28 12.25 -6.43 3.58
C GLY A 28 12.89 -5.05 3.38
N GLU A 29 12.79 -4.49 2.18
CA GLU A 29 13.34 -3.19 1.81
C GLU A 29 12.52 -2.00 2.37
N GLY A 30 11.27 -2.26 2.78
CA GLY A 30 10.36 -1.30 3.41
C GLY A 30 9.30 -0.74 2.47
N ASN A 31 9.23 -1.21 1.23
CA ASN A 31 8.18 -0.83 0.29
C ASN A 31 6.84 -1.38 0.77
N VAL A 32 5.78 -0.58 0.67
CA VAL A 32 4.44 -0.97 1.11
C VAL A 32 3.81 -1.88 0.06
N LEU A 33 3.69 -3.18 0.34
CA LEU A 33 3.03 -4.15 -0.52
C LEU A 33 1.50 -4.03 -0.48
N LYS A 34 0.95 -3.73 0.70
CA LYS A 34 -0.50 -3.62 0.92
C LYS A 34 -0.80 -2.55 1.96
N ARG A 35 -1.83 -1.76 1.73
CA ARG A 35 -2.37 -0.77 2.68
C ARG A 35 -3.88 -0.92 2.82
N VAL A 36 -4.37 -1.10 4.04
CA VAL A 36 -5.80 -1.05 4.36
C VAL A 36 -6.17 0.37 4.77
N HIS A 37 -7.22 0.94 4.16
CA HIS A 37 -7.62 2.33 4.42
C HIS A 37 -8.40 2.48 5.74
N PRO A 38 -8.19 3.56 6.50
CA PRO A 38 -8.83 3.77 7.81
C PRO A 38 -10.36 3.80 7.76
N ASN A 39 -10.94 4.35 6.69
CA ASN A 39 -12.39 4.46 6.52
C ASN A 39 -13.06 3.18 5.98
N ALA A 40 -12.25 2.17 5.60
CA ALA A 40 -12.75 0.94 5.03
C ALA A 40 -12.39 -0.29 5.87
N TYR A 41 -11.77 -0.07 7.03
CA TYR A 41 -11.39 -1.12 7.94
C TYR A 41 -12.62 -1.71 8.63
N ASP A 42 -12.80 -3.03 8.50
CA ASP A 42 -13.79 -3.82 9.19
C ASP A 42 -13.12 -4.53 10.37
N SER A 43 -13.34 -4.01 11.58
CA SER A 43 -12.75 -4.54 12.81
C SER A 43 -13.18 -5.97 13.14
N CYS A 44 -14.33 -6.42 12.62
CA CYS A 44 -14.77 -7.81 12.77
C CYS A 44 -13.97 -8.77 11.88
N ARG A 45 -13.40 -8.26 10.78
CA ARG A 45 -12.64 -9.05 9.80
C ARG A 45 -11.12 -8.85 9.86
N ASP A 46 -10.65 -7.87 10.64
CA ASP A 46 -9.24 -7.42 10.67
C ASP A 46 -8.70 -7.04 9.26
N ASP A 47 -9.61 -6.68 8.36
CA ASP A 47 -9.34 -6.43 6.94
C ASP A 47 -10.31 -5.37 6.42
N GLY A 48 -10.15 -4.92 5.18
CA GLY A 48 -10.90 -3.79 4.67
C GLY A 48 -10.52 -3.45 3.25
N GLU A 49 -11.10 -2.39 2.70
CA GLU A 49 -10.70 -1.95 1.36
C GLU A 49 -9.21 -1.61 1.35
N GLU A 50 -8.48 -2.34 0.50
CA GLU A 50 -7.03 -2.27 0.43
C GLU A 50 -6.54 -1.69 -0.89
N THR A 51 -5.34 -1.14 -0.82
CA THR A 51 -4.53 -0.85 -1.99
C THR A 51 -3.30 -1.74 -1.97
N ALA A 52 -3.12 -2.54 -3.02
CA ALA A 52 -1.95 -3.39 -3.21
C ALA A 52 -0.98 -2.76 -4.20
N TYR A 53 0.30 -3.07 -4.03
CA TYR A 53 1.39 -2.51 -4.83
C TYR A 53 2.39 -3.59 -5.21
N VAL A 54 2.97 -3.46 -6.40
CA VAL A 54 4.07 -4.30 -6.89
C VAL A 54 5.23 -3.38 -7.24
N TYR A 55 6.44 -3.79 -6.87
CA TYR A 55 7.67 -3.03 -7.10
C TYR A 55 8.67 -3.84 -7.92
N ASP A 56 9.55 -3.15 -8.64
CA ASP A 56 10.78 -3.74 -9.16
C ASP A 56 11.89 -3.76 -8.10
N LEU A 57 13.02 -4.40 -8.42
CA LEU A 57 14.19 -4.49 -7.54
C LEU A 57 14.87 -3.15 -7.24
N CYS A 58 14.52 -2.09 -7.97
CA CYS A 58 15.02 -0.75 -7.72
C CYS A 58 14.07 0.05 -6.81
N GLY A 59 12.98 -0.55 -6.34
CA GLY A 59 11.95 0.11 -5.52
C GLY A 59 10.98 0.97 -6.33
N ASN A 60 10.95 0.86 -7.67
CA ASN A 60 9.93 1.54 -8.46
C ASN A 60 8.64 0.74 -8.43
N ARG A 61 7.53 1.44 -8.20
CA ARG A 61 6.20 0.83 -8.24
C ARG A 61 5.84 0.47 -9.67
N LEU A 62 5.70 -0.81 -10.00
CA LEU A 62 5.23 -1.32 -11.29
C LEU A 62 3.71 -1.35 -11.41
N LYS A 63 3.01 -1.71 -10.33
CA LYS A 63 1.54 -1.81 -10.32
C LYS A 63 0.95 -1.25 -9.04
N LYS A 64 -0.25 -0.71 -9.14
CA LYS A 64 -1.13 -0.35 -8.02
C LYS A 64 -2.52 -0.92 -8.31
N LEU A 65 -3.07 -1.66 -7.37
CA LEU A 65 -4.43 -2.16 -7.43
C LEU A 65 -5.22 -1.54 -6.29
N ASP A 66 -6.31 -0.86 -6.60
CA ASP A 66 -7.28 -0.37 -5.62
C ASP A 66 -8.71 -0.72 -6.08
N LYS A 67 -9.71 -0.30 -5.31
CA LYS A 67 -11.12 -0.50 -5.67
C LYS A 67 -11.53 0.22 -6.96
N SER A 68 -10.91 1.34 -7.27
CA SER A 68 -11.23 2.13 -8.47
C SER A 68 -10.66 1.48 -9.73
N GLY A 69 -9.60 0.67 -9.59
CA GLY A 69 -9.06 -0.10 -10.69
C GLY A 69 -7.59 -0.44 -10.54
N THR A 70 -6.95 -0.69 -11.67
CA THR A 70 -5.52 -1.02 -11.75
C THR A 70 -4.76 0.12 -12.41
N GLU A 71 -3.59 0.43 -11.88
CA GLU A 71 -2.65 1.36 -12.48
C GLU A 71 -1.32 0.66 -12.72
N GLU A 72 -0.79 0.79 -13.94
CA GLU A 72 0.49 0.24 -14.34
C GLU A 72 1.48 1.37 -14.64
N TYR A 73 2.74 1.16 -14.27
CA TYR A 73 3.80 2.15 -14.35
C TYR A 73 4.98 1.54 -15.09
N HIS A 74 5.45 2.23 -16.13
CA HIS A 74 6.59 1.80 -16.94
C HIS A 74 7.73 2.79 -16.80
N TYR A 75 8.93 2.25 -16.56
CA TYR A 75 10.15 3.03 -16.35
C TYR A 75 11.16 2.73 -17.45
N ASN A 76 11.96 3.73 -17.81
CA ASN A 76 13.11 3.54 -18.69
C ASN A 76 14.33 3.00 -17.92
N ARG A 77 15.41 2.66 -18.65
CA ARG A 77 16.67 2.17 -18.05
C ARG A 77 17.37 3.16 -17.11
N LYS A 78 17.01 4.44 -17.16
CA LYS A 78 17.52 5.49 -16.25
C LYS A 78 16.64 5.64 -15.00
N ASN A 79 15.74 4.69 -14.74
CA ASN A 79 14.85 4.70 -13.59
C ASN A 79 13.83 5.85 -13.60
N GLN A 80 13.46 6.35 -14.78
CA GLN A 80 12.51 7.45 -14.95
C GLN A 80 11.17 6.90 -15.45
N LEU A 81 10.07 7.35 -14.86
CA LEU A 81 8.72 7.00 -15.29
C LEU A 81 8.47 7.55 -16.70
N ILE A 82 8.07 6.69 -17.64
CA ILE A 82 7.76 7.07 -19.02
C ILE A 82 6.28 6.90 -19.37
N CYS A 83 5.58 5.95 -18.76
CA CYS A 83 4.16 5.73 -19.00
C CYS A 83 3.43 5.36 -17.70
N ARG A 84 2.21 5.86 -17.54
CA ARG A 84 1.25 5.43 -16.52
C ARG A 84 -0.06 5.08 -17.21
N LEU A 85 -0.50 3.85 -17.06
CA LEU A 85 -1.79 3.37 -17.57
C LEU A 85 -2.75 3.22 -16.38
N SER A 86 -4.01 3.58 -16.58
CA SER A 86 -5.04 3.42 -15.56
C SER A 86 -6.26 2.78 -16.19
N GLU A 87 -6.66 1.64 -15.65
CA GLU A 87 -7.83 0.88 -16.04
C GLU A 87 -8.84 0.92 -14.90
N LYS A 88 -9.98 1.55 -15.13
CA LYS A 88 -11.07 1.61 -14.14
C LYS A 88 -11.89 0.34 -14.19
N ARG A 89 -12.33 -0.12 -13.02
CA ARG A 89 -13.29 -1.24 -12.90
C ARG A 89 -14.73 -0.79 -13.07
#